data_AF-A0A9X2BCB6-F1
#
_entry.id   AF-A0A9X2BCB6-F1
#
_cell.length_a   1.000
_cell.length_b   1.000
_cell.length_c   1.000
_cell.angle_alpha   90.00
_cell.angle_beta   90.00
_cell.angle_gamma   90.00
#
_symmetry.space_group_name_H-M   'P 1'
#
loop_
_entity.id
_entity.type
_entity.pdbx_description
1 polymer ?
#
loop_
_entity_poly.entity_id
_entity_poly.type
_entity_poly.pdbx_seq_one_letter_code
_entity_poly.pdbx_strand_id
1 'polypeptide(L)'
;MLKRELNSFPYPFKGDQYRYSNNSVSMTRPSGIEITPQYTEEVQLKRDLLTHHPERCFQSLPHTLKSQWEIVDLVTENLVTYYPDQFALQKNGDHWTFVNKILGETSRFTYGDETTMPCEPLDFIGRHVQEDLIFMKERDGDLYLDAGQLCFPANWSLAFNLGMEFKEIHRPIPGFKEEGLDGRILRFLKRLEAGAPWERLNWSLMAGNKLDTSLETFHEWGKERKNVTEENAGELVHLRVEVQKLFRLPQSNGILFTIHTHVLAMEDFTVNKVWLRQFYRIIKELPEHIADYKGISLYKKQLLAYLEEKLKSRKPS
;
A
#
# COMPACT_ATOMS: atom_id res chain seq x y z
N MET A 1 19.13 12.56 -8.82
CA MET A 1 18.18 11.46 -8.58
C MET A 1 17.60 11.56 -7.19
N LEU A 2 18.40 11.42 -6.13
CA LEU A 2 17.99 11.52 -4.71
C LEU A 2 17.14 12.75 -4.34
N LYS A 3 17.51 13.96 -4.80
CA LYS A 3 16.70 15.17 -4.50
C LYS A 3 15.27 15.09 -5.06
N ARG A 4 15.07 14.44 -6.21
CA ARG A 4 13.75 14.25 -6.82
C ARG A 4 12.95 13.23 -6.02
N GLU A 5 13.58 12.13 -5.64
CA GLU A 5 13.01 11.06 -4.81
C GLU A 5 12.56 11.56 -3.44
N LEU A 6 13.41 12.33 -2.74
CA LEU A 6 13.04 12.97 -1.47
C LEU A 6 11.90 13.99 -1.62
N ASN A 7 11.79 14.66 -2.77
CA ASN A 7 10.70 15.61 -3.00
C ASN A 7 9.36 14.90 -3.29
N SER A 8 9.39 13.70 -3.86
CA SER A 8 8.18 12.91 -4.16
C SER A 8 7.82 11.90 -3.07
N PHE A 9 8.75 11.58 -2.15
CA PHE A 9 8.49 10.59 -1.11
C PHE A 9 7.37 11.06 -0.15
N PRO A 10 6.34 10.23 0.10
CA PRO A 10 5.17 10.60 0.90
C PRO A 10 5.48 10.60 2.40
N TYR A 11 6.25 11.57 2.89
CA TYR A 11 6.66 11.61 4.29
C TYR A 11 5.45 11.66 5.25
N PRO A 12 5.30 10.69 6.18
CA PRO A 12 4.01 10.46 6.84
C PRO A 12 3.81 11.25 8.14
N PHE A 13 4.82 11.98 8.62
CA PHE A 13 4.82 12.54 9.97
C PHE A 13 4.52 14.05 9.98
N LYS A 14 3.50 14.45 10.75
CA LYS A 14 3.11 15.87 10.92
C LYS A 14 3.55 16.50 12.25
N GLY A 15 3.91 15.69 13.25
CA GLY A 15 4.36 16.14 14.56
C GLY A 15 5.49 15.29 15.13
N ASP A 16 5.96 15.61 16.34
CA ASP A 16 7.13 14.95 16.95
C ASP A 16 6.78 13.67 17.73
N GLN A 17 5.50 13.35 17.86
CA GLN A 17 5.01 12.12 18.50
C GLN A 17 4.11 11.37 17.54
N TYR A 18 4.22 10.04 17.53
CA TYR A 18 3.34 9.17 16.77
C TYR A 18 2.25 8.57 17.67
N ARG A 19 0.99 8.68 17.23
CA ARG A 19 -0.17 7.99 17.80
C ARG A 19 -1.07 7.52 16.68
N TYR A 20 -1.78 6.41 16.89
CA TYR A 20 -2.82 6.00 15.95
C TYR A 20 -3.94 7.04 15.92
N SER A 21 -4.37 7.39 14.72
CA SER A 21 -5.50 8.31 14.49
C SER A 21 -6.10 8.02 13.11
N ASN A 22 -7.33 8.45 12.89
CA ASN A 22 -7.85 8.54 11.54
C ASN A 22 -7.21 9.76 10.86
N ASN A 23 -6.12 9.54 10.13
CA ASN A 23 -5.38 10.55 9.40
C ASN A 23 -5.85 10.71 7.95
N SER A 24 -7.05 10.23 7.62
CA SER A 24 -7.62 10.32 6.28
C SER A 24 -7.95 11.77 5.91
N VAL A 25 -7.64 12.14 4.67
CA VAL A 25 -7.95 13.44 4.07
C VAL A 25 -8.75 13.24 2.79
N SER A 26 -9.68 14.15 2.51
CA SER A 26 -10.43 14.12 1.25
C SER A 26 -9.51 14.46 0.09
N MET A 27 -9.67 13.75 -1.02
CA MET A 27 -8.86 13.93 -2.21
C MET A 27 -9.49 14.97 -3.15
N THR A 28 -8.71 15.96 -3.57
CA THR A 28 -9.13 16.93 -4.61
C THR A 28 -8.99 16.36 -6.01
N ARG A 29 -8.02 15.45 -6.21
CA ARG A 29 -7.78 14.74 -7.47
C ARG A 29 -8.09 13.26 -7.25
N PRO A 30 -9.24 12.75 -7.71
CA PRO A 30 -9.69 11.38 -7.44
C PRO A 30 -8.95 10.38 -8.34
N SER A 31 -7.65 10.17 -8.13
CA SER A 31 -6.86 9.11 -8.76
C SER A 31 -6.49 8.04 -7.75
N GLY A 32 -7.06 6.85 -7.90
CA GLY A 32 -6.73 5.68 -7.08
C GLY A 32 -5.33 5.12 -7.38
N ILE A 33 -4.76 5.52 -8.52
CA ILE A 33 -3.50 4.99 -9.05
C ILE A 33 -2.48 6.11 -9.22
N GLU A 34 -1.23 5.78 -8.99
CA GLU A 34 -0.05 6.59 -9.23
C GLU A 34 0.98 5.78 -10.03
N ILE A 35 1.61 6.44 -11.01
CA ILE A 35 2.71 5.88 -11.79
C ILE A 35 4.00 6.58 -11.40
N THR A 36 4.96 5.81 -10.90
CA THR A 36 6.29 6.30 -10.49
C THR A 36 7.35 5.86 -11.50
N PRO A 37 8.59 6.40 -11.42
CA PRO A 37 9.69 5.93 -12.26
C PRO A 37 10.01 4.43 -12.12
N GLN A 38 9.61 3.80 -11.02
CA GLN A 38 9.82 2.38 -10.74
C GLN A 38 8.76 1.46 -11.35
N TYR A 39 7.77 2.02 -12.07
CA TYR A 39 6.62 1.27 -12.60
C TYR A 39 6.98 -0.06 -13.26
N THR A 40 7.93 -0.06 -14.21
CA THR A 40 8.28 -1.28 -14.95
C THR A 40 8.86 -2.36 -14.04
N GLU A 41 9.72 -1.99 -13.09
CA GLU A 41 10.37 -2.91 -12.16
C GLU A 41 9.35 -3.48 -11.16
N GLU A 42 8.52 -2.62 -10.59
CA GLU A 42 7.51 -3.03 -9.60
C GLU A 42 6.40 -3.87 -10.22
N VAL A 43 5.90 -3.49 -11.41
CA VAL A 43 4.89 -4.28 -12.13
C VAL A 43 5.45 -5.63 -12.56
N GLN A 44 6.72 -5.70 -12.97
CA GLN A 44 7.35 -6.99 -13.26
C GLN A 44 7.43 -7.88 -12.02
N LEU A 45 7.96 -7.35 -10.90
CA LEU A 45 8.03 -8.09 -9.64
C LEU A 45 6.65 -8.59 -9.19
N LYS A 46 5.64 -7.74 -9.33
CA LYS A 46 4.25 -8.07 -8.99
C LYS A 46 3.69 -9.19 -9.86
N ARG A 47 3.93 -9.14 -11.17
CA ARG A 47 3.53 -10.19 -12.12
C ARG A 47 4.24 -11.50 -11.83
N ASP A 48 5.51 -11.46 -11.44
CA ASP A 48 6.26 -12.64 -11.05
C ASP A 48 5.64 -13.29 -9.81
N LEU A 49 5.30 -12.48 -8.79
CA LEU A 49 4.61 -12.96 -7.58
C LEU A 49 3.23 -13.56 -7.89
N LEU A 50 2.41 -12.90 -8.71
CA LEU A 50 1.09 -13.38 -9.10
C LEU A 50 1.13 -14.63 -9.99
N THR A 51 2.24 -14.88 -10.67
CA THR A 51 2.41 -16.05 -11.54
C THR A 51 2.94 -17.25 -10.74
N HIS A 52 3.90 -17.03 -9.84
CA HIS A 52 4.56 -18.11 -9.11
C HIS A 52 3.93 -18.40 -7.75
N HIS A 53 3.18 -17.45 -7.18
CA HIS A 53 2.52 -17.56 -5.87
C HIS A 53 1.10 -16.99 -5.87
N PRO A 54 0.24 -17.38 -6.84
CA PRO A 54 -1.12 -16.85 -6.97
C PRO A 54 -1.94 -17.04 -5.68
N GLU A 55 -1.75 -18.16 -4.98
CA GLU A 55 -2.51 -18.54 -3.79
C GLU A 55 -2.41 -17.55 -2.62
N ARG A 56 -1.31 -16.79 -2.54
CA ARG A 56 -1.14 -15.74 -1.51
C ARG A 56 -1.30 -14.32 -2.07
N CYS A 57 -1.15 -14.15 -3.40
CA CYS A 57 -1.13 -12.84 -4.04
C CYS A 57 -2.50 -12.40 -4.57
N PHE A 58 -3.39 -13.32 -4.94
CA PHE A 58 -4.73 -13.00 -5.41
C PHE A 58 -5.76 -14.00 -4.87
N GLN A 59 -6.83 -13.49 -4.28
CA GLN A 59 -7.98 -14.28 -3.87
C GLN A 59 -9.25 -13.47 -4.00
N SER A 60 -10.35 -14.14 -4.34
CA SER A 60 -11.66 -13.52 -4.45
C SER A 60 -12.76 -14.50 -4.04
N LEU A 61 -13.90 -13.96 -3.61
CA LEU A 61 -15.12 -14.74 -3.43
C LEU A 61 -16.02 -14.59 -4.67
N PRO A 62 -16.78 -15.63 -5.08
CA PRO A 62 -17.54 -15.62 -6.34
C PRO A 62 -18.50 -14.44 -6.52
N HIS A 63 -19.10 -13.94 -5.44
CA HIS A 63 -20.03 -12.80 -5.50
C HIS A 63 -19.37 -11.47 -5.83
N THR A 64 -18.03 -11.41 -5.86
CA THR A 64 -17.28 -10.17 -6.12
C THR A 64 -17.10 -9.86 -7.60
N LEU A 65 -17.31 -10.82 -8.50
CA LEU A 65 -16.93 -10.71 -9.92
C LEU A 65 -17.45 -9.45 -10.61
N LYS A 66 -18.72 -9.08 -10.39
CA LYS A 66 -19.30 -7.83 -10.93
C LYS A 66 -18.59 -6.58 -10.42
N SER A 67 -18.18 -6.59 -9.15
CA SER A 67 -17.46 -5.48 -8.53
C SER A 67 -16.02 -5.40 -9.02
N GLN A 68 -15.41 -6.54 -9.37
CA GLN A 68 -14.09 -6.57 -9.99
C GLN A 68 -14.09 -5.87 -11.36
N TRP A 69 -15.12 -6.09 -12.19
CA TRP A 69 -15.31 -5.36 -13.45
C TRP A 69 -15.46 -3.85 -13.24
N GLU A 70 -16.16 -3.44 -12.19
CA GLU A 70 -16.25 -2.03 -11.82
C GLU A 70 -14.88 -1.45 -11.42
N ILE A 71 -14.03 -2.24 -10.76
CA ILE A 71 -12.64 -1.85 -10.45
C ILE A 71 -11.81 -1.71 -11.74
N VAL A 72 -11.97 -2.61 -12.72
CA VAL A 72 -11.32 -2.48 -14.03
C VAL A 72 -11.69 -1.16 -14.69
N ASP A 73 -12.98 -0.82 -14.72
CA ASP A 73 -13.44 0.46 -15.28
C ASP A 73 -12.80 1.66 -14.57
N LEU A 74 -12.92 1.73 -13.24
CA LEU A 74 -12.37 2.83 -12.45
C LEU A 74 -10.85 3.00 -12.66
N VAL A 75 -10.10 1.89 -12.60
CA VAL A 75 -8.63 1.91 -12.69
C VAL A 75 -8.19 2.26 -14.11
N THR A 76 -8.80 1.69 -15.15
CA THR A 76 -8.45 2.03 -16.53
C THR A 76 -8.80 3.49 -16.85
N GLU A 77 -9.94 4.00 -16.38
CA GLU A 77 -10.31 5.42 -16.50
C GLU A 77 -9.31 6.35 -15.78
N ASN A 78 -8.85 5.98 -14.59
CA ASN A 78 -7.79 6.72 -13.88
C ASN A 78 -6.50 6.75 -14.68
N LEU A 79 -6.05 5.60 -15.20
CA LEU A 79 -4.83 5.50 -16.00
C LEU A 79 -4.89 6.37 -17.26
N VAL A 80 -5.98 6.33 -18.03
CA VAL A 80 -6.08 7.12 -19.28
C VAL A 80 -6.34 8.60 -19.03
N THR A 81 -7.03 8.96 -17.95
CA THR A 81 -7.29 10.35 -17.60
C THR A 81 -6.02 11.04 -17.10
N TYR A 82 -5.25 10.38 -16.26
CA TYR A 82 -4.11 10.99 -15.57
C TYR A 82 -2.76 10.71 -16.24
N TYR A 83 -2.68 9.69 -17.08
CA TYR A 83 -1.47 9.28 -17.80
C TYR A 83 -1.77 8.96 -19.29
N PRO A 84 -2.42 9.86 -20.05
CA PRO A 84 -2.88 9.59 -21.43
C PRO A 84 -1.73 9.28 -22.41
N ASP A 85 -0.53 9.77 -22.14
CA ASP A 85 0.66 9.48 -22.97
C ASP A 85 1.17 8.05 -22.75
N GLN A 86 0.81 7.42 -21.63
CA GLN A 86 1.30 6.11 -21.20
C GLN A 86 0.24 5.00 -21.32
N PHE A 87 -1.05 5.36 -21.29
CA PHE A 87 -2.16 4.41 -21.37
C PHE A 87 -3.21 4.89 -22.36
N ALA A 88 -3.96 3.96 -22.94
CA ALA A 88 -5.14 4.27 -23.75
C ALA A 88 -6.22 3.21 -23.55
N LEU A 89 -7.47 3.62 -23.72
CA LEU A 89 -8.65 2.76 -23.63
C LEU A 89 -9.60 3.13 -24.77
N GLN A 90 -10.03 2.13 -25.53
CA GLN A 90 -11.06 2.26 -26.55
C GLN A 90 -12.23 1.37 -26.16
N LYS A 91 -13.44 1.94 -26.08
CA LYS A 91 -14.68 1.23 -25.75
C LYS A 91 -15.59 1.20 -26.97
N ASN A 92 -15.91 0.01 -27.50
CA ASN A 92 -16.92 -0.19 -28.54
C ASN A 92 -18.05 -1.06 -27.98
N GLY A 93 -19.00 -0.42 -27.29
CA GLY A 93 -19.90 -1.13 -26.39
C GLY A 93 -19.09 -1.86 -25.31
N ASP A 94 -19.35 -3.15 -25.15
CA ASP A 94 -18.64 -3.99 -24.18
C ASP A 94 -17.29 -4.48 -24.71
N HIS A 95 -16.97 -4.32 -26.00
CA HIS A 95 -15.67 -4.72 -26.54
C HIS A 95 -14.62 -3.63 -26.25
N TRP A 96 -13.72 -3.90 -25.31
CA TRP A 96 -12.73 -2.94 -24.84
C TRP A 96 -11.35 -3.31 -25.34
N THR A 97 -10.57 -2.30 -25.71
CA THR A 97 -9.15 -2.42 -26.01
C THR A 97 -8.37 -1.51 -25.08
N PHE A 98 -7.66 -2.11 -24.14
CA PHE A 98 -6.77 -1.42 -23.21
C PHE A 98 -5.32 -1.52 -23.71
N VAL A 99 -4.61 -0.41 -23.75
CA VAL A 99 -3.23 -0.32 -24.22
C VAL A 99 -2.35 0.22 -23.10
N ASN A 100 -1.37 -0.57 -22.69
CA ASN A 100 -0.31 -0.15 -21.79
C ASN A 100 0.93 0.18 -22.63
N LYS A 101 1.15 1.47 -22.92
CA LYS A 101 2.24 1.92 -23.81
C LYS A 101 3.60 1.82 -23.12
N ILE A 102 3.65 1.83 -21.79
CA ILE A 102 4.92 1.66 -21.05
C ILE A 102 5.49 0.27 -21.29
N LEU A 103 4.64 -0.76 -21.29
CA LEU A 103 5.03 -2.15 -21.50
C LEU A 103 4.88 -2.63 -22.96
N GLY A 104 4.30 -1.80 -23.83
CA GLY A 104 4.05 -2.17 -25.23
C GLY A 104 2.95 -3.22 -25.41
N GLU A 105 2.00 -3.28 -24.49
CA GLU A 105 0.98 -4.34 -24.44
C GLU A 105 -0.40 -3.83 -24.88
N THR A 106 -1.18 -4.72 -25.49
CA THR A 106 -2.58 -4.46 -25.85
C THR A 106 -3.45 -5.65 -25.45
N SER A 107 -4.44 -5.39 -24.60
CA SER A 107 -5.40 -6.37 -24.13
C SER A 107 -6.77 -6.06 -24.73
N ARG A 108 -7.39 -7.07 -25.34
CA ARG A 108 -8.75 -6.98 -25.90
C ARG A 108 -9.63 -7.96 -25.15
N PHE A 109 -10.74 -7.47 -24.61
CA PHE A 109 -11.67 -8.25 -23.81
C PHE A 109 -13.09 -7.70 -23.94
N THR A 110 -14.07 -8.48 -23.51
CA THR A 110 -15.47 -8.07 -23.42
C THR A 110 -15.79 -7.75 -21.97
N TYR A 111 -16.14 -6.50 -21.67
CA TYR A 111 -16.51 -6.04 -20.35
C TYR A 111 -17.72 -6.84 -19.83
N GLY A 112 -17.56 -7.44 -18.65
CA GLY A 112 -18.58 -8.29 -18.04
C GLY A 112 -18.54 -9.77 -18.43
N ASP A 113 -17.60 -10.19 -19.29
CA ASP A 113 -17.37 -11.58 -19.69
C ASP A 113 -15.93 -12.02 -19.35
N GLU A 114 -15.78 -12.65 -18.20
CA GLU A 114 -14.48 -13.10 -17.67
C GLU A 114 -13.81 -14.15 -18.55
N THR A 115 -14.55 -14.84 -19.41
CA THR A 115 -13.98 -15.86 -20.30
C THR A 115 -13.09 -15.25 -21.40
N THR A 116 -13.19 -13.94 -21.59
CA THR A 116 -12.35 -13.17 -22.53
C THR A 116 -11.09 -12.60 -21.89
N MET A 117 -10.87 -12.81 -20.58
CA MET A 117 -9.69 -12.38 -19.85
C MET A 117 -8.75 -13.56 -19.52
N PRO A 118 -7.44 -13.31 -19.38
CA PRO A 118 -6.47 -14.35 -19.01
C PRO A 118 -6.57 -14.79 -17.53
N CYS A 119 -7.20 -13.96 -16.69
CA CYS A 119 -7.40 -14.16 -15.26
C CYS A 119 -8.61 -13.32 -14.81
N GLU A 120 -8.99 -13.40 -13.54
CA GLU A 120 -10.11 -12.60 -13.03
C GLU A 120 -9.90 -11.09 -13.19
N PRO A 121 -10.96 -10.28 -13.36
CA PRO A 121 -10.82 -8.87 -13.72
C PRO A 121 -9.96 -8.05 -12.75
N LEU A 122 -10.05 -8.31 -11.43
CA LEU A 122 -9.24 -7.62 -10.43
C LEU A 122 -7.74 -8.01 -10.51
N ASP A 123 -7.43 -9.29 -10.74
CA ASP A 123 -6.05 -9.75 -10.99
C ASP A 123 -5.52 -9.12 -12.27
N PHE A 124 -6.30 -9.18 -13.35
CA PHE A 124 -5.94 -8.61 -14.65
C PHE A 124 -5.49 -7.15 -14.53
N ILE A 125 -6.35 -6.27 -13.99
CA ILE A 125 -6.00 -4.84 -13.91
C ILE A 125 -4.92 -4.56 -12.87
N GLY A 126 -4.88 -5.37 -11.81
CA GLY A 126 -3.87 -5.32 -10.78
C GLY A 126 -2.45 -5.55 -11.29
N ARG A 127 -2.29 -6.37 -12.35
CA ARG A 127 -1.03 -6.61 -13.10
C ARG A 127 -0.58 -5.43 -13.98
N HIS A 128 -1.33 -4.33 -14.00
CA HIS A 128 -0.99 -3.11 -14.73
C HIS A 128 -0.74 -1.90 -13.82
N VAL A 129 -0.83 -2.06 -12.50
CA VAL A 129 -0.66 -0.96 -11.53
C VAL A 129 0.27 -1.35 -10.39
N GLN A 130 0.91 -0.37 -9.77
CA GLN A 130 1.89 -0.58 -8.68
C GLN A 130 1.18 -0.90 -7.36
N GLU A 131 -0.03 -0.39 -7.17
CA GLU A 131 -0.82 -0.54 -5.95
C GLU A 131 -1.31 -1.96 -5.72
N ASP A 132 -1.22 -2.45 -4.49
CA ASP A 132 -2.08 -3.56 -4.08
C ASP A 132 -3.54 -3.09 -4.05
N LEU A 133 -4.45 -3.96 -4.50
CA LEU A 133 -5.85 -3.62 -4.71
C LEU A 133 -6.73 -4.53 -3.85
N ILE A 134 -7.40 -3.96 -2.86
CA ILE A 134 -8.26 -4.69 -1.93
C ILE A 134 -9.70 -4.25 -2.14
N PHE A 135 -10.61 -5.20 -2.26
CA PHE A 135 -12.04 -4.95 -2.36
C PHE A 135 -12.73 -5.34 -1.05
N MET A 136 -13.37 -4.35 -0.42
CA MET A 136 -14.21 -4.56 0.74
C MET A 136 -15.68 -4.42 0.38
N LYS A 137 -16.48 -5.41 0.77
CA LYS A 137 -17.93 -5.39 0.55
C LYS A 137 -18.66 -5.15 1.85
N GLU A 138 -19.64 -4.26 1.81
CA GLU A 138 -20.63 -4.18 2.90
C GLU A 138 -21.67 -5.28 2.71
N ARG A 139 -21.80 -6.15 3.71
CA ARG A 139 -22.84 -7.18 3.85
C ARG A 139 -23.06 -7.43 5.34
N ASP A 140 -24.24 -7.92 5.72
CA ASP A 140 -24.56 -8.28 7.12
C ASP A 140 -24.31 -7.18 8.16
N GLY A 141 -24.28 -5.91 7.73
CA GLY A 141 -24.04 -4.75 8.59
C GLY A 141 -22.56 -4.42 8.86
N ASP A 142 -21.59 -5.16 8.31
CA ASP A 142 -20.15 -4.90 8.45
C ASP A 142 -19.43 -4.84 7.09
N LEU A 143 -18.14 -4.52 7.11
CA LEU A 143 -17.25 -4.51 5.94
C LEU A 143 -16.35 -5.74 5.96
N TYR A 144 -16.37 -6.50 4.87
CA TYR A 144 -15.60 -7.73 4.71
C TYR A 144 -14.56 -7.59 3.59
N LEU A 145 -13.36 -8.11 3.80
CA LEU A 145 -12.36 -8.25 2.73
C LEU A 145 -12.75 -9.45 1.87
N ASP A 146 -13.47 -9.23 0.78
CA ASP A 146 -14.05 -10.32 -0.03
C ASP A 146 -13.28 -10.59 -1.33
N ALA A 147 -12.39 -9.68 -1.76
CA ALA A 147 -11.43 -9.94 -2.82
C ALA A 147 -10.19 -9.05 -2.66
N GLY A 148 -9.07 -9.49 -3.22
CA GLY A 148 -7.86 -8.68 -3.21
C GLY A 148 -6.76 -9.23 -4.11
N GLN A 149 -5.88 -8.32 -4.50
CA GLN A 149 -4.57 -8.59 -5.06
C GLN A 149 -3.55 -7.91 -4.14
N LEU A 150 -2.74 -8.70 -3.43
CA LEU A 150 -1.83 -8.27 -2.37
C LEU A 150 -0.45 -8.89 -2.55
N CYS A 151 0.45 -8.17 -3.21
CA CYS A 151 1.80 -8.62 -3.51
C CYS A 151 2.84 -7.99 -2.58
N PHE A 152 2.59 -6.79 -2.09
CA PHE A 152 3.52 -6.03 -1.27
C PHE A 152 2.92 -5.71 0.10
N PRO A 153 2.50 -6.69 0.92
CA PRO A 153 1.95 -6.41 2.24
C PRO A 153 3.03 -6.03 3.25
N ALA A 154 2.67 -5.20 4.24
CA ALA A 154 3.47 -4.96 5.43
C ALA A 154 3.15 -5.98 6.54
N ASN A 155 3.68 -7.21 6.42
CA ASN A 155 3.57 -8.27 7.44
C ASN A 155 2.13 -8.75 7.72
N TRP A 156 1.33 -8.93 6.67
CA TRP A 156 0.01 -9.55 6.73
C TRP A 156 -0.26 -10.40 5.48
N SER A 157 -1.32 -11.21 5.51
CA SER A 157 -1.65 -12.17 4.44
C SER A 157 -3.09 -11.97 3.97
N LEU A 158 -3.28 -11.96 2.66
CA LEU A 158 -4.60 -11.97 2.04
C LEU A 158 -5.31 -13.30 2.32
N ALA A 159 -4.59 -14.42 2.21
CA ALA A 159 -5.11 -15.76 2.44
C ALA A 159 -5.63 -15.96 3.86
N PHE A 160 -5.04 -15.29 4.85
CA PHE A 160 -5.54 -15.33 6.22
C PHE A 160 -6.76 -14.43 6.45
N ASN A 161 -6.87 -13.33 5.71
CA ASN A 161 -7.85 -12.28 5.98
C ASN A 161 -9.08 -12.32 5.06
N LEU A 162 -9.07 -13.13 3.99
CA LEU A 162 -10.20 -13.24 3.07
C LEU A 162 -11.47 -13.68 3.83
N GLY A 163 -12.56 -12.94 3.60
CA GLY A 163 -13.86 -13.17 4.21
C GLY A 163 -13.98 -12.71 5.66
N MET A 164 -12.94 -12.13 6.26
CA MET A 164 -12.99 -11.57 7.62
C MET A 164 -13.59 -10.17 7.67
N GLU A 165 -14.19 -9.84 8.81
CA GLU A 165 -14.72 -8.50 9.08
C GLU A 165 -13.60 -7.49 9.35
N PHE A 166 -13.87 -6.22 9.10
CA PHE A 166 -12.96 -5.11 9.34
C PHE A 166 -12.30 -5.18 10.73
N LYS A 167 -13.08 -5.41 11.78
CA LYS A 167 -12.55 -5.46 13.15
C LYS A 167 -11.74 -6.72 13.45
N GLU A 168 -12.01 -7.82 12.76
CA GLU A 168 -11.27 -9.07 12.92
C GLU A 168 -9.88 -8.95 12.32
N ILE A 169 -9.80 -8.44 11.08
CA ILE A 169 -8.54 -8.16 10.38
C ILE A 169 -7.63 -7.25 11.23
N HIS A 170 -8.22 -6.25 11.90
CA HIS A 170 -7.48 -5.26 12.69
C HIS A 170 -7.27 -5.66 14.15
N ARG A 171 -7.72 -6.85 14.59
CA ARG A 171 -7.55 -7.33 15.98
C ARG A 171 -6.08 -7.34 16.46
N PRO A 172 -5.07 -7.64 15.62
CA PRO A 172 -3.67 -7.66 16.06
C PRO A 172 -3.07 -6.28 16.35
N ILE A 173 -3.74 -5.17 15.99
CA ILE A 173 -3.19 -3.82 16.13
C ILE A 173 -3.36 -3.33 17.58
N PRO A 174 -2.25 -3.08 18.31
CA PRO A 174 -2.32 -2.57 19.68
C PRO A 174 -3.01 -1.22 19.76
N GLY A 175 -3.88 -1.03 20.74
CA GLY A 175 -4.60 0.24 20.94
C GLY A 175 -5.69 0.55 19.91
N PHE A 176 -5.91 -0.30 18.89
CA PHE A 176 -6.88 0.01 17.84
C PHE A 176 -8.34 -0.02 18.30
N LYS A 177 -8.64 -0.82 19.33
CA LYS A 177 -9.96 -0.87 19.97
C LYS A 177 -10.11 0.16 21.09
N GLU A 178 -9.00 0.75 21.55
CA GLU A 178 -9.04 1.72 22.64
C GLU A 178 -9.80 2.96 22.21
N GLU A 179 -10.54 3.53 23.15
CA GLU A 179 -11.41 4.69 22.94
C GLU A 179 -12.43 4.52 21.80
N GLY A 180 -12.68 3.30 21.29
CA GLY A 180 -13.59 3.03 20.17
C GLY A 180 -13.10 3.54 18.81
N LEU A 181 -11.78 3.61 18.60
CA LEU A 181 -11.18 4.03 17.33
C LEU A 181 -11.62 3.15 16.15
N ASP A 182 -11.57 1.83 16.30
CA ASP A 182 -12.07 0.84 15.33
C ASP A 182 -13.51 1.12 14.88
N GLY A 183 -14.42 1.39 15.84
CA GLY A 183 -15.83 1.69 15.55
C GLY A 183 -16.02 3.05 14.86
N ARG A 184 -15.20 4.06 15.18
CA ARG A 184 -15.22 5.35 14.46
C ARG A 184 -14.76 5.18 13.02
N ILE A 185 -13.69 4.42 12.79
CA ILE A 185 -13.16 4.19 11.44
C ILE A 185 -14.16 3.37 10.62
N LEU A 186 -14.73 2.30 11.17
CA LEU A 186 -15.75 1.52 10.50
C LEU A 186 -16.94 2.40 10.07
N ARG A 187 -17.48 3.23 10.97
CA ARG A 187 -18.56 4.16 10.63
C ARG A 187 -18.17 5.17 9.54
N PHE A 188 -16.93 5.64 9.55
CA PHE A 188 -16.41 6.52 8.50
C PHE A 188 -16.36 5.79 7.14
N LEU A 189 -15.77 4.59 7.09
CA LEU A 189 -15.68 3.79 5.86
C LEU A 189 -17.05 3.48 5.28
N LYS A 190 -18.01 3.11 6.13
CA LYS A 190 -19.40 2.85 5.71
C LYS A 190 -20.12 4.08 5.14
N ARG A 191 -19.67 5.30 5.49
CA ARG A 191 -20.23 6.57 5.00
C ARG A 191 -19.50 7.15 3.79
N LEU A 192 -18.50 6.46 3.24
CA LEU A 192 -17.83 6.90 2.01
C LEU A 192 -18.83 7.01 0.86
N GLU A 193 -18.80 8.15 0.18
CA GLU A 193 -19.65 8.46 -0.98
C GLU A 193 -18.86 8.30 -2.28
N ALA A 194 -19.54 7.81 -3.33
CA ALA A 194 -18.93 7.72 -4.65
C ALA A 194 -18.58 9.12 -5.17
N GLY A 195 -17.42 9.26 -5.81
CA GLY A 195 -16.91 10.55 -6.30
C GLY A 195 -16.21 11.41 -5.24
N ALA A 196 -16.23 11.03 -3.96
CA ALA A 196 -15.54 11.73 -2.87
C ALA A 196 -14.50 10.81 -2.18
N PRO A 197 -13.41 10.41 -2.86
CA PRO A 197 -12.44 9.48 -2.29
C PRO A 197 -11.57 10.13 -1.23
N TRP A 198 -10.97 9.27 -0.41
CA TRP A 198 -10.12 9.66 0.72
C TRP A 198 -8.76 9.01 0.62
N GLU A 199 -7.74 9.72 1.09
CA GLU A 199 -6.36 9.24 1.17
C GLU A 199 -5.87 9.27 2.60
N ARG A 200 -5.05 8.30 2.99
CA ARG A 200 -4.31 8.31 4.23
C ARG A 200 -2.91 7.74 4.03
N LEU A 201 -2.05 7.96 5.01
CA LEU A 201 -0.72 7.37 5.05
C LEU A 201 -0.62 6.36 6.18
N ASN A 202 -0.06 5.19 5.89
CA ASN A 202 0.43 4.25 6.88
C ASN A 202 1.95 4.12 6.74
N TRP A 203 2.65 3.74 7.81
CA TRP A 203 4.10 3.59 7.76
C TRP A 203 4.58 2.44 8.62
N SER A 204 5.73 1.90 8.26
CA SER A 204 6.50 0.95 9.05
C SER A 204 8.00 1.14 8.79
N LEU A 205 8.82 0.40 9.51
CA LEU A 205 10.22 0.22 9.15
C LEU A 205 10.46 -1.22 8.75
N MET A 206 11.37 -1.37 7.81
CA MET A 206 11.80 -2.66 7.32
C MET A 206 13.32 -2.76 7.38
N ALA A 207 13.83 -3.92 7.76
CA ALA A 207 15.21 -4.30 7.52
C ALA A 207 15.28 -5.12 6.22
N GLY A 208 16.27 -4.84 5.38
CA GLY A 208 16.35 -5.33 4.01
C GLY A 208 15.59 -4.44 3.03
N ASN A 209 15.68 -4.79 1.74
CA ASN A 209 15.06 -4.06 0.63
C ASN A 209 14.15 -5.02 -0.17
N LYS A 210 13.01 -5.42 0.39
CA LYS A 210 11.98 -6.21 -0.33
C LYS A 210 10.62 -5.53 -0.22
N LEU A 211 9.88 -5.49 -1.32
CA LEU A 211 8.48 -5.02 -1.30
C LEU A 211 7.54 -6.09 -0.76
N ASP A 212 7.79 -7.36 -1.09
CA ASP A 212 7.09 -8.52 -0.52
C ASP A 212 7.62 -8.80 0.90
N THR A 213 6.90 -8.28 1.89
CA THR A 213 7.05 -8.63 3.31
C THR A 213 5.83 -9.37 3.84
N SER A 214 5.29 -10.31 3.06
CA SER A 214 4.17 -11.16 3.45
C SER A 214 4.52 -12.12 4.59
N LEU A 215 3.49 -12.62 5.28
CA LEU A 215 3.69 -13.57 6.39
C LEU A 215 4.26 -14.91 5.88
N GLU A 216 3.88 -15.29 4.67
CA GLU A 216 4.29 -16.52 3.97
C GLU A 216 5.81 -16.56 3.76
N THR A 217 6.45 -15.41 3.53
CA THR A 217 7.89 -15.31 3.29
C THR A 217 8.66 -14.77 4.50
N PHE A 218 8.06 -14.74 5.70
CA PHE A 218 8.68 -14.18 6.92
C PHE A 218 10.06 -14.78 7.23
N HIS A 219 10.28 -16.05 6.94
CA HIS A 219 11.56 -16.72 7.14
C HIS A 219 12.70 -16.14 6.26
N GLU A 220 12.36 -15.54 5.12
CA GLU A 220 13.31 -14.92 4.21
C GLU A 220 13.68 -13.51 4.63
N TRP A 221 12.69 -12.67 4.92
CA TRP A 221 12.89 -11.23 5.16
C TRP A 221 12.98 -10.89 6.66
N GLY A 222 12.32 -11.65 7.53
CA GLY A 222 12.28 -11.38 8.97
C GLY A 222 13.63 -11.53 9.67
N LYS A 223 14.52 -12.37 9.12
CA LYS A 223 15.88 -12.58 9.63
C LYS A 223 16.75 -11.32 9.56
N GLU A 224 16.51 -10.45 8.57
CA GLU A 224 17.31 -9.23 8.36
C GLU A 224 17.21 -8.26 9.54
N ARG A 225 16.11 -8.31 10.30
CA ARG A 225 15.93 -7.51 11.52
C ARG A 225 17.03 -7.74 12.56
N LYS A 226 17.66 -8.93 12.56
CA LYS A 226 18.76 -9.28 13.48
C LYS A 226 20.13 -8.85 12.97
N ASN A 227 20.24 -8.52 11.68
CA ASN A 227 21.49 -8.16 11.02
C ASN A 227 21.77 -6.64 11.09
N VAL A 228 20.84 -5.85 11.61
CA VAL A 228 20.99 -4.40 11.73
C VAL A 228 22.02 -4.07 12.81
N THR A 229 23.04 -3.32 12.43
CA THR A 229 24.06 -2.72 13.30
C THR A 229 24.01 -1.20 13.20
N GLU A 230 24.76 -0.50 14.05
CA GLU A 230 24.82 0.97 14.02
C GLU A 230 25.46 1.46 12.71
N GLU A 231 26.42 0.69 12.17
CA GLU A 231 27.18 1.00 10.96
C GLU A 231 26.37 0.77 9.68
N ASN A 232 25.55 -0.30 9.64
CA ASN A 232 24.81 -0.68 8.42
C ASN A 232 23.35 -0.18 8.39
N ALA A 233 22.85 0.44 9.47
CA ALA A 233 21.45 0.84 9.57
C ALA A 233 21.01 1.79 8.45
N GLY A 234 21.91 2.61 7.91
CA GLY A 234 21.62 3.50 6.78
C GLY A 234 21.20 2.76 5.50
N GLU A 235 21.91 1.69 5.18
CA GLU A 235 21.68 0.89 3.98
C GLU A 235 20.61 -0.17 4.20
N LEU A 236 20.58 -0.78 5.39
CA LEU A 236 19.74 -1.95 5.65
C LEU A 236 18.34 -1.57 6.10
N VAL A 237 18.15 -0.44 6.80
CA VAL A 237 16.83 0.00 7.28
C VAL A 237 16.18 0.93 6.27
N HIS A 238 14.93 0.66 5.95
CA HIS A 238 14.12 1.46 5.04
C HIS A 238 12.87 1.98 5.75
N LEU A 239 12.54 3.26 5.50
CA LEU A 239 11.22 3.79 5.81
C LEU A 239 10.27 3.33 4.72
N ARG A 240 9.25 2.58 5.14
CA ARG A 240 8.19 2.09 4.27
C ARG A 240 6.93 2.90 4.54
N VAL A 241 6.35 3.48 3.50
CA VAL A 241 5.10 4.24 3.57
C VAL A 241 4.10 3.67 2.58
N GLU A 242 2.88 3.48 3.03
CA GLU A 242 1.75 3.12 2.19
C GLU A 242 0.86 4.34 1.97
N VAL A 243 0.74 4.79 0.72
CA VAL A 243 -0.30 5.73 0.31
C VAL A 243 -1.56 4.93 0.06
N GLN A 244 -2.53 5.15 0.93
CA GLN A 244 -3.71 4.32 1.07
C GLN A 244 -4.93 5.13 0.63
N LYS A 245 -5.60 4.71 -0.45
CA LYS A 245 -6.74 5.45 -1.00
C LYS A 245 -8.01 4.62 -0.99
N LEU A 246 -9.13 5.26 -0.69
CA LEU A 246 -10.43 4.63 -0.45
C LEU A 246 -11.46 5.22 -1.41
N PHE A 247 -12.01 4.36 -2.25
CA PHE A 247 -13.01 4.71 -3.26
C PHE A 247 -14.29 3.91 -3.03
N ARG A 248 -15.41 4.61 -2.82
CA ARG A 248 -16.72 3.99 -2.92
C ARG A 248 -17.03 3.72 -4.39
N LEU A 249 -17.30 2.47 -4.71
CA LEU A 249 -17.70 2.03 -6.04
C LEU A 249 -19.21 2.28 -6.24
N PRO A 250 -19.63 3.09 -7.23
CA PRO A 250 -21.03 3.53 -7.38
C PRO A 250 -22.05 2.44 -7.69
N GLN A 251 -21.68 1.36 -8.37
CA GLN A 251 -22.60 0.29 -8.79
C GLN A 251 -22.67 -0.83 -7.75
N SER A 252 -21.51 -1.36 -7.34
CA SER A 252 -21.44 -2.44 -6.35
C SER A 252 -21.65 -1.95 -4.92
N ASN A 253 -21.54 -0.64 -4.67
CA ASN A 253 -21.47 -0.06 -3.34
C ASN A 253 -20.35 -0.67 -2.47
N GLY A 254 -19.33 -1.29 -3.07
CA GLY A 254 -18.14 -1.75 -2.34
C GLY A 254 -17.12 -0.64 -2.18
N ILE A 255 -16.04 -0.91 -1.44
CA ILE A 255 -14.91 -0.01 -1.27
C ILE A 255 -13.71 -0.63 -1.97
N LEU A 256 -13.17 0.05 -2.97
CA LEU A 256 -11.83 -0.21 -3.46
C LEU A 256 -10.84 0.50 -2.53
N PHE A 257 -9.92 -0.28 -1.99
CA PHE A 257 -8.82 0.17 -1.16
C PHE A 257 -7.51 -0.07 -1.93
N THR A 258 -6.88 1.01 -2.38
CA THR A 258 -5.59 0.94 -3.09
C THR A 258 -4.44 1.25 -2.13
N ILE A 259 -3.34 0.52 -2.26
CA ILE A 259 -2.19 0.62 -1.36
C ILE A 259 -0.92 0.75 -2.21
N HIS A 260 -0.43 1.98 -2.41
CA HIS A 260 0.85 2.21 -3.06
C HIS A 260 1.97 2.17 -2.02
N THR A 261 2.91 1.24 -2.17
CA THR A 261 4.04 1.10 -1.25
C THR A 261 5.25 1.88 -1.75
N HIS A 262 5.77 2.79 -0.94
CA HIS A 262 7.03 3.49 -1.17
C HIS A 262 8.06 3.07 -0.13
N VAL A 263 9.29 2.84 -0.57
CA VAL A 263 10.42 2.52 0.30
C VAL A 263 11.53 3.56 0.11
N LEU A 264 12.19 3.95 1.20
CA LEU A 264 13.32 4.87 1.18
C LEU A 264 14.37 4.43 2.18
N ALA A 265 15.60 4.22 1.73
CA ALA A 265 16.73 3.86 2.59
C ALA A 265 16.98 4.93 3.66
N MET A 266 17.39 4.51 4.86
CA MET A 266 17.69 5.44 5.95
C MET A 266 18.83 6.40 5.61
N GLU A 267 19.81 5.95 4.82
CA GLU A 267 20.90 6.80 4.36
C GLU A 267 20.39 8.00 3.54
N ASP A 268 19.53 7.73 2.57
CA ASP A 268 18.89 8.74 1.74
C ASP A 268 17.93 9.63 2.54
N PHE A 269 17.14 9.01 3.41
CA PHE A 269 16.22 9.71 4.32
C PHE A 269 16.94 10.75 5.19
N THR A 270 18.10 10.40 5.75
CA THR A 270 18.86 11.28 6.66
C THR A 270 19.45 12.52 5.98
N VAL A 271 19.47 12.57 4.65
CA VAL A 271 19.86 13.77 3.90
C VAL A 271 18.91 14.93 4.19
N ASN A 272 17.62 14.66 4.41
CA ASN A 272 16.67 15.68 4.85
C ASN A 272 16.77 15.92 6.37
N LYS A 273 17.47 17.00 6.76
CA LYS A 273 17.72 17.32 8.18
C LYS A 273 16.46 17.61 8.99
N VAL A 274 15.39 18.09 8.36
CA VAL A 274 14.13 18.36 9.06
C VAL A 274 13.48 17.03 9.42
N TRP A 275 13.37 16.12 8.45
CA TRP A 275 12.82 14.79 8.65
C TRP A 275 13.65 13.97 9.65
N LEU A 276 14.98 14.01 9.54
CA LEU A 276 15.88 13.31 10.47
C LEU A 276 15.63 13.71 11.93
N ARG A 277 15.57 15.02 12.23
CA ARG A 277 15.36 15.49 13.61
C ARG A 277 14.01 15.06 14.17
N GLN A 278 12.95 15.20 13.37
CA GLN A 278 11.60 14.80 13.75
C GLN A 278 11.52 13.29 13.95
N PHE A 279 12.06 12.52 13.01
CA PHE A 279 12.03 11.07 13.04
C PHE A 279 12.83 10.48 14.21
N TYR A 280 13.99 11.04 14.54
CA TYR A 280 14.74 10.67 15.73
C TYR A 280 13.89 10.81 17.01
N ARG A 281 13.15 11.92 17.17
CA ARG A 281 12.24 12.13 18.31
C ARG A 281 11.12 11.09 18.32
N ILE A 282 10.51 10.85 17.17
CA ILE A 282 9.43 9.86 17.02
C ILE A 282 9.91 8.46 17.41
N ILE A 283 11.03 7.99 16.88
CA ILE A 283 11.55 6.65 17.17
C ILE A 283 11.97 6.55 18.63
N LYS A 284 12.60 7.59 19.19
CA LYS A 284 13.00 7.61 20.59
C LYS A 284 11.81 7.44 21.53
N GLU A 285 10.74 8.21 21.30
CA GLU A 285 9.52 8.21 22.12
C GLU A 285 8.48 7.16 21.70
N LEU A 286 8.78 6.32 20.69
CA LEU A 286 7.83 5.34 20.17
C LEU A 286 7.49 4.32 21.26
N PRO A 287 6.21 4.15 21.64
CA PRO A 287 5.80 3.18 22.65
C PRO A 287 6.24 1.76 22.29
N GLU A 288 6.68 0.99 23.28
CA GLU A 288 7.27 -0.34 23.09
C GLU A 288 6.31 -1.29 22.34
N HIS A 289 5.05 -1.35 22.75
CA HIS A 289 4.04 -2.18 22.07
C HIS A 289 3.80 -1.79 20.60
N ILE A 290 3.97 -0.51 20.22
CA ILE A 290 3.89 -0.07 18.81
C ILE A 290 5.15 -0.50 18.07
N ALA A 291 6.32 -0.34 18.70
CA ALA A 291 7.59 -0.79 18.13
C ALA A 291 7.60 -2.30 17.90
N ASP A 292 7.04 -3.09 18.82
CA ASP A 292 6.91 -4.55 18.71
C ASP A 292 5.99 -4.93 17.56
N TYR A 293 4.79 -4.34 17.51
CA TYR A 293 3.83 -4.60 16.44
C TYR A 293 4.39 -4.24 15.06
N LYS A 294 5.11 -3.11 14.94
CA LYS A 294 5.78 -2.72 13.69
C LYS A 294 7.08 -3.49 13.43
N GLY A 295 7.50 -4.39 14.32
CA GLY A 295 8.69 -5.22 14.17
C GLY A 295 10.02 -4.45 14.27
N ILE A 296 10.03 -3.31 14.95
CA ILE A 296 11.16 -2.38 15.07
C ILE A 296 12.05 -2.73 16.28
N SER A 297 11.47 -3.32 17.33
CA SER A 297 12.13 -3.48 18.64
C SER A 297 13.48 -4.19 18.58
N LEU A 298 13.65 -5.15 17.66
CA LEU A 298 14.90 -5.91 17.51
C LEU A 298 16.11 -5.04 17.12
N TYR A 299 15.89 -3.91 16.44
CA TYR A 299 16.95 -3.04 15.93
C TYR A 299 16.75 -1.56 16.30
N LYS A 300 15.78 -1.26 17.17
CA LYS A 300 15.46 0.12 17.59
C LYS A 300 16.69 0.84 18.15
N LYS A 301 17.50 0.16 18.96
CA LYS A 301 18.70 0.72 19.58
C LYS A 301 19.75 1.11 18.53
N GLN A 302 20.03 0.20 17.60
CA GLN A 302 21.03 0.37 16.56
C GLN A 302 20.62 1.50 15.60
N LEU A 303 19.34 1.55 15.23
CA LEU A 303 18.80 2.65 14.44
C LEU A 303 18.94 4.00 15.16
N LEU A 304 18.63 4.07 16.46
CA LEU A 304 18.78 5.32 17.22
C LEU A 304 20.23 5.80 17.28
N ALA A 305 21.20 4.89 17.47
CA ALA A 305 22.62 5.22 17.47
C ALA A 305 23.06 5.80 16.10
N TYR A 306 22.66 5.15 15.00
CA TYR A 306 22.91 5.65 13.65
C TYR A 306 22.31 7.05 13.41
N LEU A 307 21.04 7.26 13.76
CA LEU A 307 20.38 8.55 13.58
C LEU A 307 21.05 9.65 14.44
N GLU A 308 21.51 9.32 15.65
CA GLU A 308 22.24 10.23 16.52
C GLU A 308 23.61 10.61 15.93
N GLU A 309 24.33 9.66 15.33
CA GLU A 309 25.58 9.92 14.62
C GLU A 309 25.36 10.86 13.41
N LYS A 310 24.31 10.63 12.61
CA LYS A 310 23.96 11.51 11.48
C LYS A 310 23.55 12.92 11.94
N LEU A 311 22.97 13.05 13.13
CA LEU A 311 22.69 14.36 13.74
C LEU A 311 23.97 15.09 14.19
N LYS A 312 24.99 14.36 14.68
CA LYS A 312 26.26 14.92 15.18
C LYS A 312 27.22 15.30 14.04
N SER A 313 27.40 14.42 13.05
CA SER A 313 28.38 14.54 11.95
C SER A 313 28.13 15.72 10.99
N ARG A 314 27.02 16.45 11.12
CA ARG A 314 26.63 17.53 10.20
C ARG A 314 26.21 18.84 10.88
N LYS A 315 26.69 19.10 12.11
CA LYS A 315 26.68 20.46 12.68
C LYS A 315 27.60 21.35 11.82
N PRO A 316 27.15 22.51 11.31
CA PRO A 316 28.06 23.44 10.66
C PRO A 316 29.10 23.90 11.69
N SER A 317 30.37 23.83 11.30
CA SER A 317 31.48 24.54 11.93
C SER A 317 31.20 26.03 12.04
#